data_AF-A0A8S0U3R8-F1
#
_entry.id   AF-A0A8S0U3R8-F1
#
_cell.length_a   1.000
_cell.length_b   1.000
_cell.length_c   1.000
_cell.angle_alpha   90.00
_cell.angle_beta   90.00
_cell.angle_gamma   90.00
#
_symmetry.space_group_name_H-M   'P 1'
#
loop_
_entity.id
_entity.type
_entity.pdbx_description
1 polymer ?
#
loop_
_entity_poly.entity_id
_entity_poly.type
_entity_poly.pdbx_seq_one_letter_code
_entity_poly.pdbx_strand_id
1 'polypeptide(L)'
;MVDDRLGVRQAMDDSGISRLQRWCGSKRLGGRFRKNSTVSAVITALKQIKKMEISASTKFDLSFEQAWPFLHEAINKVIGNLEGVHKREFTSEEYMQVYTTVYNVCYPNPMGPEAEKLYDHYRKTFEDYISSKVLPSLRGKNDENLLRELLRRWNNHKTIVKWLSRFFHYLQRYFISKKKLPSLEGTGHSAFYNLVYSEINNEVRDAILSLIDKERKGEQIDQAMVKSVLDIYLEIGENSMKYYAKDFE
;
A
#
# COMPACT_ATOMS: atom_id res chain seq x y z
N MET A 1 20.80 -24.62 14.42
CA MET A 1 20.55 -24.22 13.02
C MET A 1 19.21 -23.52 12.98
N VAL A 2 19.22 -22.18 13.08
CA VAL A 2 18.04 -21.32 13.03
C VAL A 2 18.36 -20.18 12.07
N ASP A 3 17.33 -19.87 11.28
CA ASP A 3 17.26 -19.09 10.05
C ASP A 3 17.61 -17.60 10.22
N ASP A 4 18.34 -17.08 9.23
CA ASP A 4 19.02 -15.79 9.18
C ASP A 4 18.24 -14.87 8.23
N ARG A 5 17.06 -14.38 8.65
CA ARG A 5 16.23 -13.42 7.87
C ARG A 5 15.52 -12.37 8.73
N LEU A 6 16.25 -11.77 9.68
CA LEU A 6 15.85 -10.55 10.38
C LEU A 6 16.92 -9.48 10.14
N GLY A 7 16.94 -8.89 8.95
CA GLY A 7 17.99 -7.94 8.57
C GLY A 7 17.59 -6.89 7.54
N VAL A 8 16.31 -6.49 7.49
CA VAL A 8 15.89 -5.31 6.69
C VAL A 8 14.78 -4.55 7.43
N ARG A 9 15.07 -4.09 8.65
CA ARG A 9 14.32 -3.03 9.33
C ARG A 9 15.35 -2.11 9.99
N GLN A 10 15.03 -0.82 10.03
CA GLN A 10 15.86 0.30 10.50
C GLN A 10 17.01 0.73 9.57
N ALA A 11 16.73 1.70 8.70
CA ALA A 11 17.56 2.90 8.54
C ALA A 11 17.05 3.73 7.35
N MET A 12 16.04 4.58 7.57
CA MET A 12 15.83 5.77 6.75
C MET A 12 14.94 6.78 7.49
N ASP A 13 15.25 6.98 8.77
CA ASP A 13 14.81 8.17 9.51
C ASP A 13 15.70 9.36 9.13
N ASP A 14 15.04 10.47 8.76
CA ASP A 14 15.37 11.91 8.93
C ASP A 14 16.80 12.45 8.65
N SER A 15 17.72 11.61 8.20
CA SER A 15 19.13 11.95 8.00
C SER A 15 19.45 12.46 6.59
N GLY A 16 18.60 12.20 5.60
CA GLY A 16 18.77 12.70 4.23
C GLY A 16 18.51 14.20 4.11
N ILE A 17 17.38 14.66 4.67
CA ILE A 17 16.99 16.09 4.65
C ILE A 17 17.94 16.92 5.53
N SER A 18 18.35 16.37 6.68
CA SER A 18 19.33 16.99 7.58
C SER A 18 20.75 17.07 7.00
N ARG A 19 21.11 16.21 6.02
CA ARG A 19 22.39 16.29 5.28
C ARG A 19 22.33 17.33 4.17
N LEU A 20 21.20 17.47 3.48
CA LEU A 20 20.99 18.52 2.48
C LEU A 20 20.92 19.91 3.12
N GLN A 21 20.28 20.06 4.28
CA GLN A 21 20.30 21.31 5.04
C GLN A 21 21.70 21.64 5.61
N ARG A 22 22.48 20.64 6.05
CA ARG A 22 23.91 20.84 6.43
C ARG A 22 24.80 21.20 5.25
N TRP A 23 24.55 20.64 4.06
CA TRP A 23 25.30 20.98 2.85
C TRP A 23 25.00 22.41 2.37
N CYS A 24 23.74 22.86 2.46
CA CYS A 24 23.35 24.25 2.17
C CYS A 24 23.82 25.23 3.27
N GLY A 25 23.91 24.81 4.52
CA GLY A 25 24.36 25.64 5.66
C GLY A 25 25.87 25.87 5.73
N SER A 26 26.70 25.02 5.11
CA SER A 26 28.17 25.07 5.22
C SER A 26 28.87 26.02 4.23
N LYS A 27 28.14 26.63 3.27
CA LYS A 27 28.70 27.66 2.37
C LYS A 27 28.40 29.09 2.80
N ARG A 28 28.50 29.38 4.10
CA ARG A 28 28.54 30.76 4.61
C ARG A 28 29.92 31.05 5.21
N LEU A 29 30.75 31.66 4.37
CA LEU A 29 31.93 32.50 4.65
C LEU A 29 33.17 31.82 5.26
N GLY A 30 34.13 31.50 4.39
CA GLY A 30 35.49 31.12 4.77
C GLY A 30 36.41 31.01 3.56
N GLY A 31 36.54 32.09 2.79
CA GLY A 31 37.40 32.11 1.61
C GLY A 31 37.81 33.53 1.24
N ARG A 32 39.09 33.84 1.44
CA ARG A 32 39.74 35.13 1.15
C ARG A 32 39.45 35.53 -0.30
N PHE A 33 38.49 36.43 -0.51
CA PHE A 33 38.15 36.97 -1.82
C PHE A 33 39.34 37.78 -2.34
N ARG A 34 40.10 37.21 -3.29
CA ARG A 34 40.99 37.98 -4.16
C ARG A 34 40.12 38.93 -4.99
N LYS A 35 40.27 40.24 -4.75
CA LYS A 35 39.66 41.29 -5.56
C LYS A 35 40.17 41.16 -7.00
N ASN A 36 39.32 40.66 -7.90
CA ASN A 36 39.24 41.00 -9.34
C ASN A 36 38.27 40.06 -10.08
N SER A 37 37.07 39.83 -9.56
CA SER A 37 35.97 39.36 -10.40
C SER A 37 35.22 40.57 -10.92
N THR A 38 35.34 40.86 -12.21
CA THR A 38 34.50 41.84 -12.90
C THR A 38 33.03 41.60 -12.54
N VAL A 39 32.27 42.66 -12.32
CA VAL A 39 30.83 42.60 -11.98
C VAL A 39 30.07 41.65 -12.93
N SER A 40 30.52 41.55 -14.20
CA SER A 40 30.05 40.59 -15.21
C SER A 40 30.15 39.11 -14.79
N ALA A 41 31.23 38.69 -14.15
CA ALA A 41 31.42 37.31 -13.68
C ALA A 41 30.45 36.97 -12.53
N VAL A 42 30.19 37.92 -11.63
CA VAL A 42 29.22 37.76 -10.54
C VAL A 42 27.80 37.69 -11.09
N ILE A 43 27.44 38.57 -12.03
CA ILE A 43 26.12 38.55 -12.68
C ILE A 43 25.90 37.24 -13.45
N THR A 44 26.92 36.74 -14.15
CA THR A 44 26.85 35.48 -14.89
C THR A 44 26.66 34.30 -13.94
N ALA A 45 27.41 34.26 -12.83
CA ALA A 45 27.24 33.23 -11.80
C ALA A 45 25.84 33.28 -11.16
N LEU A 46 25.31 34.46 -10.85
CA LEU A 46 23.96 34.62 -10.31
C LEU A 46 22.87 34.20 -11.31
N LYS A 47 23.04 34.49 -12.61
CA LYS A 47 22.15 33.98 -13.66
C LYS A 47 22.20 32.45 -13.76
N GLN A 48 23.39 31.86 -13.63
CA GLN A 48 23.56 30.40 -13.65
C GLN A 48 22.94 29.74 -12.42
N ILE A 49 23.11 30.32 -11.23
CA ILE A 49 22.49 29.85 -9.98
C ILE A 49 20.97 29.94 -10.10
N LYS A 50 20.43 31.07 -10.56
CA LYS A 50 18.98 31.23 -10.76
C LYS A 50 18.45 30.28 -11.85
N LYS A 51 19.21 30.02 -12.91
CA LYS A 51 18.88 29.01 -13.93
C LYS A 51 18.91 27.59 -13.39
N MET A 52 19.84 27.27 -12.49
CA MET A 52 19.93 25.97 -11.80
C MET A 52 18.81 25.80 -10.76
N GLU A 53 18.42 26.87 -10.09
CA GLU A 53 17.31 26.93 -9.13
C GLU A 53 15.96 26.83 -9.85
N ILE A 54 15.81 27.49 -11.00
CA ILE A 54 14.66 27.34 -11.91
C ILE A 54 14.65 25.93 -12.54
N SER A 55 15.80 25.35 -12.92
CA SER A 55 15.86 24.00 -13.48
C SER A 55 15.59 22.90 -12.45
N ALA A 56 15.97 23.12 -11.18
CA ALA A 56 15.60 22.25 -10.06
C ALA A 56 14.13 22.42 -9.64
N SER A 57 13.52 23.57 -10.00
CA SER A 57 12.10 23.88 -9.79
C SER A 57 11.19 23.47 -10.97
N THR A 58 11.72 23.03 -12.10
CA THR A 58 10.98 22.31 -13.16
C THR A 58 11.07 20.80 -12.86
N LYS A 59 10.03 20.03 -12.51
CA LYS A 59 8.62 20.08 -12.90
C LYS A 59 7.84 19.19 -11.89
N PHE A 60 7.43 19.71 -10.74
CA PHE A 60 6.59 18.99 -9.76
C PHE A 60 5.10 19.18 -10.05
N ASP A 61 4.70 19.10 -11.32
CA ASP A 61 3.30 19.18 -11.73
C ASP A 61 2.91 17.91 -12.46
N LEU A 62 3.14 16.78 -11.78
CA LEU A 62 2.69 15.48 -12.27
C LEU A 62 1.24 15.30 -11.85
N SER A 63 0.33 15.45 -12.81
CA SER A 63 -1.09 15.19 -12.58
C SER A 63 -1.36 13.71 -12.33
N PHE A 64 -2.46 13.42 -11.63
CA PHE A 64 -3.00 12.07 -11.46
C PHE A 64 -3.15 11.35 -12.80
N GLU A 65 -3.68 12.05 -13.81
CA GLU A 65 -3.98 11.51 -15.14
C GLU A 65 -2.72 11.03 -15.87
N GLN A 66 -1.58 11.67 -15.60
CA GLN A 66 -0.29 11.25 -16.14
C GLN A 66 0.35 10.12 -15.33
N ALA A 67 0.18 10.12 -14.01
CA ALA A 67 0.79 9.14 -13.12
C ALA A 67 0.04 7.80 -13.07
N TRP A 68 -1.28 7.85 -13.12
CA TRP A 68 -2.14 6.69 -12.85
C TRP A 68 -1.90 5.51 -13.78
N PRO A 69 -1.72 5.67 -15.12
CA PRO A 69 -1.44 4.54 -16.00
C PRO A 69 -0.22 3.72 -15.54
N PHE A 70 0.86 4.40 -15.14
CA PHE A 70 2.08 3.75 -14.63
C PHE A 70 1.84 3.07 -13.26
N LEU A 71 1.16 3.76 -12.34
CA LEU A 71 0.83 3.19 -11.02
C LEU A 71 -0.09 1.96 -11.16
N HIS A 72 -1.07 2.04 -12.06
CA HIS A 72 -2.01 0.96 -12.34
C HIS A 72 -1.30 -0.25 -12.98
N GLU A 73 -0.32 -0.04 -13.86
CA GLU A 73 0.52 -1.12 -14.38
C GLU A 73 1.30 -1.82 -13.26
N ALA A 74 1.91 -1.05 -12.34
CA ALA A 74 2.61 -1.60 -11.20
C ALA A 74 1.68 -2.40 -10.26
N ILE A 75 0.46 -1.91 -10.02
CA ILE A 75 -0.59 -2.62 -9.26
C ILE A 75 -0.96 -3.93 -9.96
N ASN A 76 -1.19 -3.90 -11.28
CA ASN A 76 -1.53 -5.10 -12.05
C ASN A 76 -0.40 -6.12 -12.08
N LYS A 77 0.86 -5.67 -12.03
CA LYS A 77 2.01 -6.56 -11.84
C LYS A 77 1.94 -7.28 -10.49
N VAL A 78 1.64 -6.58 -9.38
CA VAL A 78 1.43 -7.21 -8.06
C VAL A 78 0.29 -8.23 -8.11
N ILE A 79 -0.86 -7.84 -8.65
CA ILE A 79 -2.03 -8.72 -8.75
C ILE A 79 -1.71 -9.95 -9.61
N GLY A 80 -1.12 -9.76 -10.78
CA GLY A 80 -0.81 -10.88 -11.67
C GLY A 80 0.29 -11.80 -11.13
N ASN A 81 1.21 -11.31 -10.30
CA ASN A 81 2.14 -12.18 -9.57
C ASN A 81 1.39 -13.11 -8.60
N LEU A 82 0.35 -12.61 -7.91
CA LEU A 82 -0.45 -13.38 -6.96
C LEU A 82 -1.46 -14.32 -7.63
N GLU A 83 -1.95 -13.95 -8.80
CA GLU A 83 -2.79 -14.81 -9.63
C GLU A 83 -1.97 -15.83 -10.46
N GLY A 84 -0.64 -15.85 -10.32
CA GLY A 84 0.25 -16.79 -11.03
C GLY A 84 0.45 -16.49 -12.52
N VAL A 85 0.00 -15.32 -12.99
CA VAL A 85 0.12 -14.85 -14.38
C VAL A 85 1.54 -14.32 -14.63
N HIS A 86 2.12 -13.63 -13.66
CA HIS A 86 3.47 -13.09 -13.72
C HIS A 86 4.38 -13.86 -12.77
N LYS A 87 5.63 -14.12 -13.18
CA LYS A 87 6.63 -14.84 -12.36
C LYS A 87 7.77 -13.95 -11.87
N ARG A 88 7.74 -12.66 -12.21
CA ARG A 88 8.85 -11.74 -11.94
C ARG A 88 8.54 -10.90 -10.70
N GLU A 89 9.41 -11.02 -9.71
CA GLU A 89 9.36 -10.20 -8.50
C GLU A 89 9.55 -8.70 -8.81
N PHE A 90 9.07 -7.87 -7.90
CA PHE A 90 9.30 -6.43 -7.95
C PHE A 90 10.76 -6.12 -7.62
N THR A 91 11.44 -5.38 -8.47
CA THR A 91 12.79 -4.91 -8.15
C THR A 91 12.72 -3.69 -7.22
N SER A 92 13.81 -3.44 -6.48
CA SER A 92 13.94 -2.23 -5.67
C SER A 92 13.81 -0.95 -6.52
N GLU A 93 14.28 -0.98 -7.77
CA GLU A 93 14.17 0.15 -8.69
C GLU A 93 12.72 0.43 -9.09
N GLU A 94 11.96 -0.60 -9.48
CA GLU A 94 10.53 -0.48 -9.80
C GLU A 94 9.75 0.03 -8.58
N TYR A 95 10.04 -0.50 -7.39
CA TYR A 95 9.45 -0.01 -6.14
C TYR A 95 9.73 1.48 -5.94
N MET A 96 10.98 1.92 -6.11
CA MET A 96 11.37 3.32 -5.93
C MET A 96 10.69 4.23 -6.96
N GLN A 97 10.53 3.79 -8.20
CA GLN A 97 9.81 4.55 -9.23
C GLN A 97 8.35 4.73 -8.87
N VAL A 98 7.66 3.67 -8.43
CA VAL A 98 6.25 3.73 -7.99
C VAL A 98 6.10 4.69 -6.81
N TYR A 99 6.91 4.53 -5.76
CA TYR A 99 6.88 5.39 -4.60
C TYR A 99 7.16 6.87 -4.95
N THR A 100 8.16 7.11 -5.81
CA THR A 100 8.53 8.47 -6.25
C THR A 100 7.41 9.11 -7.09
N THR A 101 6.73 8.32 -7.92
CA THR A 101 5.57 8.80 -8.69
C THR A 101 4.43 9.22 -7.77
N VAL A 102 4.07 8.40 -6.76
CA VAL A 102 3.05 8.80 -5.77
C VAL A 102 3.47 10.07 -5.03
N TYR A 103 4.74 10.16 -4.61
CA TYR A 103 5.27 11.37 -3.98
C TYR A 103 5.12 12.60 -4.87
N ASN A 104 5.48 12.51 -6.16
CA ASN A 104 5.45 13.64 -7.09
C ASN A 104 4.03 14.16 -7.36
N VAL A 105 3.02 13.28 -7.35
CA VAL A 105 1.61 13.68 -7.47
C VAL A 105 1.12 14.36 -6.18
N CYS A 106 1.51 13.85 -5.01
CA CYS A 106 0.97 14.32 -3.73
C CYS A 106 1.72 15.53 -3.15
N TYR A 107 3.03 15.62 -3.34
CA TYR A 107 3.89 16.62 -2.70
C TYR A 107 3.48 18.07 -2.96
N PRO A 108 3.07 18.49 -4.18
CA PRO A 108 2.69 19.87 -4.45
C PRO A 108 1.50 20.34 -3.60
N ASN A 109 0.52 19.46 -3.39
CA ASN A 109 -0.61 19.71 -2.51
C ASN A 109 -1.11 18.40 -1.88
N PRO A 110 -0.61 18.04 -0.68
CA PRO A 110 -0.96 16.78 -0.03
C PRO A 110 -2.43 16.64 0.40
N MET A 111 -3.20 17.73 0.37
CA MET A 111 -4.65 17.75 0.59
C MET A 111 -5.44 18.07 -0.68
N GLY A 112 -4.73 18.17 -1.81
CA GLY A 112 -5.28 18.64 -3.06
C GLY A 112 -6.11 17.59 -3.78
N PRO A 113 -6.77 18.00 -4.87
CA PRO A 113 -7.60 17.11 -5.69
C PRO A 113 -6.80 15.93 -6.25
N GLU A 114 -5.52 16.10 -6.56
CA GLU A 114 -4.67 15.04 -7.10
C GLU A 114 -4.41 13.92 -6.08
N ALA A 115 -4.16 14.28 -4.81
CA ALA A 115 -4.01 13.31 -3.72
C ALA A 115 -5.34 12.59 -3.41
N GLU A 116 -6.46 13.31 -3.52
CA GLU A 116 -7.81 12.76 -3.35
C GLU A 116 -8.14 11.74 -4.45
N LYS A 117 -7.90 12.08 -5.72
CA LYS A 117 -8.06 11.15 -6.85
C LYS A 117 -7.22 9.88 -6.69
N LEU A 118 -5.97 10.00 -6.20
CA LEU A 118 -5.11 8.85 -5.91
C LEU A 118 -5.70 7.97 -4.80
N TYR A 119 -6.20 8.56 -3.72
CA TYR A 119 -6.85 7.80 -2.65
C TYR A 119 -8.13 7.10 -3.13
N ASP A 120 -8.93 7.77 -3.96
CA ASP A 120 -10.14 7.18 -4.54
C ASP A 120 -9.82 5.97 -5.42
N HIS A 121 -8.81 6.09 -6.29
CA HIS A 121 -8.39 4.99 -7.14
C HIS A 121 -7.68 3.87 -6.37
N TYR A 122 -6.98 4.20 -5.28
CA TYR A 122 -6.46 3.22 -4.34
C TYR A 122 -7.58 2.36 -3.75
N ARG A 123 -8.69 2.97 -3.30
CA ARG A 123 -9.88 2.24 -2.83
C ARG A 123 -10.47 1.37 -3.92
N LYS A 124 -10.74 1.98 -5.07
CA LYS A 124 -11.35 1.32 -6.23
C LYS A 124 -10.55 0.10 -6.71
N THR A 125 -9.22 0.14 -6.61
CA THR A 125 -8.36 -1.00 -6.96
C THR A 125 -8.73 -2.27 -6.19
N PHE A 126 -9.06 -2.17 -4.90
CA PHE A 126 -9.51 -3.33 -4.13
C PHE A 126 -10.89 -3.79 -4.56
N GLU A 127 -11.82 -2.86 -4.77
CA GLU A 127 -13.18 -3.16 -5.22
C GLU A 127 -13.17 -3.90 -6.57
N ASP A 128 -12.37 -3.41 -7.52
CA ASP A 128 -12.18 -4.02 -8.84
C ASP A 128 -11.53 -5.41 -8.74
N TYR A 129 -10.48 -5.57 -7.91
CA TYR A 129 -9.83 -6.86 -7.69
C TYR A 129 -10.79 -7.88 -7.06
N ILE A 130 -11.50 -7.48 -6.00
CA ILE A 130 -12.44 -8.35 -5.28
C ILE A 130 -13.56 -8.78 -6.23
N SER A 131 -14.15 -7.83 -6.95
CA SER A 131 -15.27 -8.09 -7.85
C SER A 131 -14.88 -8.97 -9.05
N SER A 132 -13.69 -8.77 -9.61
CA SER A 132 -13.26 -9.47 -10.83
C SER A 132 -12.53 -10.80 -10.60
N LYS A 133 -11.90 -11.00 -9.43
CA LYS A 133 -11.07 -12.18 -9.15
C LYS A 133 -11.51 -12.96 -7.92
N VAL A 134 -11.86 -12.28 -6.83
CA VAL A 134 -12.17 -12.93 -5.54
C VAL A 134 -13.58 -13.52 -5.55
N LEU A 135 -14.61 -12.69 -5.74
CA LEU A 135 -16.01 -13.16 -5.71
C LEU A 135 -16.29 -14.28 -6.73
N PRO A 136 -15.87 -14.19 -8.01
CA PRO A 136 -16.09 -15.27 -8.98
C PRO A 136 -15.43 -16.59 -8.57
N SER A 137 -14.36 -16.53 -7.79
CA SER A 137 -13.69 -17.75 -7.30
C SER A 137 -14.39 -18.38 -6.10
N LEU A 138 -15.17 -17.62 -5.33
CA LEU A 138 -15.87 -18.11 -4.14
C LEU A 138 -17.26 -18.63 -4.50
N ARG A 139 -17.93 -17.99 -5.46
CA ARG A 139 -19.27 -18.37 -5.95
C ARG A 139 -19.31 -19.84 -6.37
N GLY A 140 -20.35 -20.54 -5.92
CA GLY A 140 -20.59 -21.94 -6.24
C GLY A 140 -19.71 -22.96 -5.50
N LYS A 141 -18.80 -22.52 -4.63
CA LYS A 141 -18.10 -23.39 -3.67
C LYS A 141 -18.90 -23.50 -2.38
N ASN A 142 -18.88 -24.68 -1.76
CA ASN A 142 -19.53 -24.96 -0.48
C ASN A 142 -18.56 -25.68 0.47
N ASP A 143 -18.95 -25.79 1.74
CA ASP A 143 -18.26 -26.56 2.77
C ASP A 143 -16.75 -26.24 2.87
N GLU A 144 -15.90 -27.24 3.09
CA GLU A 144 -14.45 -27.07 3.20
C GLU A 144 -13.81 -26.43 1.96
N ASN A 145 -14.35 -26.68 0.76
CA ASN A 145 -13.79 -26.11 -0.47
C ASN A 145 -13.98 -24.59 -0.50
N LEU A 146 -15.11 -24.09 0.00
CA LEU A 146 -15.34 -22.65 0.17
C LEU A 146 -14.34 -22.07 1.17
N LEU A 147 -14.18 -22.70 2.33
CA LEU A 147 -13.28 -22.22 3.39
C LEU A 147 -11.81 -22.19 2.94
N ARG A 148 -11.35 -23.22 2.23
CA ARG A 148 -9.99 -23.28 1.67
C ARG A 148 -9.74 -22.18 0.64
N GLU A 149 -10.70 -21.95 -0.26
CA GLU A 149 -10.56 -20.88 -1.25
C GLU A 149 -10.64 -19.49 -0.61
N LEU A 150 -11.51 -19.30 0.39
CA LEU A 150 -11.60 -18.06 1.15
C LEU A 150 -10.27 -17.72 1.82
N LEU A 151 -9.65 -18.69 2.51
CA LEU A 151 -8.33 -18.51 3.13
C LEU A 151 -7.26 -18.14 2.10
N ARG A 152 -7.25 -18.82 0.96
CA ARG A 152 -6.31 -18.52 -0.12
C ARG A 152 -6.49 -17.10 -0.64
N ARG A 153 -7.73 -16.67 -0.88
CA ARG A 153 -8.07 -15.32 -1.35
C ARG A 153 -7.76 -14.25 -0.32
N TRP A 154 -8.01 -14.51 0.96
CA TRP A 154 -7.64 -13.61 2.04
C TRP A 154 -6.13 -13.42 2.14
N ASN A 155 -5.33 -14.48 2.04
CA ASN A 155 -3.87 -14.39 2.05
C ASN A 155 -3.31 -13.60 0.86
N ASN A 156 -3.88 -13.80 -0.34
CA ASN A 156 -3.55 -12.98 -1.51
C ASN A 156 -3.89 -11.51 -1.26
N HIS A 157 -5.10 -11.24 -0.76
CA HIS A 157 -5.56 -9.89 -0.44
C HIS A 157 -4.64 -9.19 0.56
N LYS A 158 -4.25 -9.85 1.65
CA LYS A 158 -3.27 -9.32 2.61
C LYS A 158 -1.95 -8.92 1.95
N THR A 159 -1.51 -9.69 0.95
CA THR A 159 -0.28 -9.38 0.23
C THR A 159 -0.45 -8.15 -0.67
N ILE A 160 -1.58 -8.01 -1.35
CA ILE A 160 -1.92 -6.80 -2.14
C ILE A 160 -1.96 -5.58 -1.21
N VAL A 161 -2.69 -5.67 -0.09
CA VAL A 161 -2.79 -4.60 0.91
C VAL A 161 -1.40 -4.16 1.37
N LYS A 162 -0.51 -5.10 1.72
CA LYS A 162 0.87 -4.77 2.14
C LYS A 162 1.66 -4.05 1.05
N TRP A 163 1.58 -4.49 -0.21
CA TRP A 163 2.29 -3.85 -1.32
C TRP A 163 1.77 -2.43 -1.58
N LEU A 164 0.45 -2.29 -1.72
CA LEU A 164 -0.18 -1.01 -2.01
C LEU A 164 0.00 -0.04 -0.83
N SER A 165 -0.06 -0.49 0.42
CA SER A 165 0.24 0.37 1.58
C SER A 165 1.67 0.93 1.56
N ARG A 166 2.63 0.20 0.99
CA ARG A 166 4.01 0.69 0.82
C ARG A 166 4.13 1.68 -0.35
N PHE A 167 3.51 1.37 -1.49
CA PHE A 167 3.49 2.28 -2.64
C PHE A 167 2.84 3.62 -2.31
N PHE A 168 1.72 3.58 -1.60
CA PHE A 168 0.90 4.75 -1.27
C PHE A 168 1.19 5.34 0.10
N HIS A 169 2.30 4.98 0.74
CA HIS A 169 2.61 5.38 2.12
C HIS A 169 2.61 6.91 2.34
N TYR A 170 2.91 7.70 1.29
CA TYR A 170 2.80 9.16 1.38
C TYR A 170 1.37 9.63 1.71
N LEU A 171 0.34 8.99 1.12
CA LEU A 171 -1.05 9.28 1.45
C LEU A 171 -1.36 8.96 2.91
N GLN A 172 -0.83 7.86 3.45
CA GLN A 172 -1.00 7.51 4.87
C GLN A 172 -0.53 8.63 5.79
N ARG A 173 0.68 9.15 5.53
CA ARG A 173 1.34 10.14 6.39
C ARG A 173 0.69 11.52 6.29
N TYR A 174 0.31 11.94 5.10
CA TYR A 174 -0.15 13.31 4.87
C TYR A 174 -1.66 13.38 4.68
N PHE A 175 -2.20 12.78 3.61
CA PHE A 175 -3.63 12.86 3.26
C PHE A 175 -4.56 12.24 4.31
N ILE A 176 -4.37 10.96 4.61
CA ILE A 176 -5.23 10.15 5.49
C ILE A 176 -5.21 10.68 6.93
N SER A 177 -4.01 10.93 7.47
CA SER A 177 -3.85 11.44 8.84
C SER A 177 -4.61 12.75 9.07
N LYS A 178 -4.58 13.66 8.10
CA LYS A 178 -5.22 14.98 8.21
C LYS A 178 -6.73 14.93 7.94
N LYS A 179 -7.18 14.08 7.02
CA LYS A 179 -8.60 13.86 6.72
C LYS A 179 -9.29 12.92 7.73
N LYS A 180 -8.53 12.32 8.66
CA LYS A 180 -9.00 11.34 9.66
C LYS A 180 -9.72 10.14 9.01
N LEU A 181 -9.20 9.70 7.87
CA LEU A 181 -9.71 8.54 7.15
C LEU A 181 -9.17 7.23 7.77
N PRO A 182 -9.79 6.07 7.49
CA PRO A 182 -9.19 4.78 7.83
C PRO A 182 -7.79 4.65 7.24
N SER A 183 -6.93 3.88 7.90
CA SER A 183 -5.58 3.59 7.40
C SER A 183 -5.64 2.92 6.02
N LEU A 184 -4.54 2.94 5.27
CA LEU A 184 -4.44 2.20 4.00
C LEU A 184 -4.79 0.72 4.21
N GLU A 185 -4.19 0.08 5.23
CA GLU A 185 -4.47 -1.31 5.57
C GLU A 185 -5.94 -1.53 5.96
N GLY A 186 -6.48 -0.69 6.84
CA GLY A 186 -7.88 -0.76 7.28
C GLY A 186 -8.87 -0.53 6.13
N THR A 187 -8.53 0.33 5.18
CA THR A 187 -9.31 0.57 3.95
C THR A 187 -9.35 -0.69 3.09
N GLY A 188 -8.20 -1.34 2.88
CA GLY A 188 -8.11 -2.59 2.14
C GLY A 188 -8.84 -3.75 2.82
N HIS A 189 -8.69 -3.90 4.14
CA HIS A 189 -9.39 -4.93 4.91
C HIS A 189 -10.90 -4.72 4.92
N SER A 190 -11.35 -3.47 5.10
CA SER A 190 -12.77 -3.11 5.07
C SER A 190 -13.40 -3.38 3.71
N ALA A 191 -12.68 -3.12 2.61
CA ALA A 191 -13.17 -3.44 1.27
C ALA A 191 -13.42 -4.95 1.09
N PHE A 192 -12.49 -5.80 1.57
CA PHE A 192 -12.68 -7.25 1.53
C PHE A 192 -13.86 -7.68 2.37
N TYR A 193 -13.96 -7.20 3.61
CA TYR A 193 -15.07 -7.54 4.50
C TYR A 193 -16.42 -7.16 3.88
N ASN A 194 -16.56 -5.90 3.51
CA ASN A 194 -17.82 -5.35 3.03
C ASN A 194 -18.28 -6.01 1.74
N LEU A 195 -17.38 -6.39 0.83
CA LEU A 195 -17.78 -6.99 -0.44
C LEU A 195 -17.93 -8.51 -0.31
N VAL A 196 -16.96 -9.22 0.27
CA VAL A 196 -16.96 -10.68 0.34
C VAL A 196 -18.02 -11.18 1.33
N TYR A 197 -18.00 -10.69 2.56
CA TYR A 197 -18.94 -11.15 3.59
C TYR A 197 -20.35 -10.56 3.42
N SER A 198 -20.55 -9.53 2.57
CA SER A 198 -21.92 -9.19 2.17
C SER A 198 -22.59 -10.27 1.32
N GLU A 199 -21.80 -11.08 0.61
CA GLU A 199 -22.31 -12.04 -0.36
C GLU A 199 -22.30 -13.48 0.18
N ILE A 200 -21.20 -13.92 0.81
CA ILE A 200 -20.97 -15.34 1.12
C ILE A 200 -20.99 -15.68 2.63
N ASN A 201 -21.35 -14.73 3.50
CA ASN A 201 -21.21 -14.92 4.95
C ASN A 201 -22.08 -16.06 5.48
N ASN A 202 -23.29 -16.25 4.94
CA ASN A 202 -24.17 -17.33 5.36
C ASN A 202 -23.53 -18.70 5.03
N GLU A 203 -23.00 -18.85 3.83
CA GLU A 203 -22.35 -20.06 3.35
C GLU A 203 -21.08 -20.37 4.15
N VAL A 204 -20.30 -19.34 4.50
CA VAL A 204 -19.12 -19.48 5.36
C VAL A 204 -19.52 -19.94 6.76
N ARG A 205 -20.55 -19.33 7.35
CA ARG A 205 -21.07 -19.69 8.66
C ARG A 205 -21.60 -21.12 8.68
N ASP A 206 -22.41 -21.49 7.69
CA ASP A 206 -22.97 -22.84 7.57
C ASP A 206 -21.87 -23.90 7.40
N ALA A 207 -20.84 -23.60 6.60
CA ALA A 207 -19.69 -24.48 6.44
C ALA A 207 -18.92 -24.68 7.76
N ILE A 208 -18.73 -23.62 8.56
CA ILE A 208 -18.06 -23.71 9.87
C ILE A 208 -18.91 -24.51 10.86
N LEU A 209 -20.22 -24.24 10.95
CA LEU A 209 -21.12 -24.97 11.85
C LEU A 209 -21.19 -26.46 11.50
N SER A 210 -21.25 -26.78 10.21
CA SER A 210 -21.20 -28.16 9.70
C SER A 210 -19.93 -28.90 10.15
N LEU A 211 -18.76 -28.23 10.11
CA LEU A 211 -17.51 -28.81 10.61
C LEU A 211 -17.52 -29.04 12.12
N ILE A 212 -18.03 -28.08 12.90
CA ILE A 212 -18.15 -28.21 14.36
C ILE A 212 -19.07 -29.40 14.72
N ASP A 213 -20.17 -29.58 14.00
CA ASP A 213 -21.09 -30.68 14.27
C ASP A 213 -20.51 -32.05 13.88
N LYS A 214 -19.69 -32.13 12.84
CA LYS A 214 -18.90 -33.34 12.52
C LYS A 214 -17.91 -33.67 13.62
N GLU A 215 -17.19 -32.68 14.12
CA GLU A 215 -16.27 -32.86 15.24
C GLU A 215 -16.97 -33.37 16.50
N ARG A 216 -18.15 -32.81 16.84
CA ARG A 216 -18.97 -33.27 17.97
C ARG A 216 -19.44 -34.71 17.83
N LYS A 217 -19.59 -35.20 16.60
CA LYS A 217 -19.93 -36.61 16.31
C LYS A 217 -18.71 -37.54 16.35
N GLY A 218 -17.52 -37.00 16.63
CA GLY A 218 -16.27 -37.76 16.71
C GLY A 218 -15.55 -37.94 15.36
N GLU A 219 -15.99 -37.22 14.32
CA GLU A 219 -15.28 -37.20 13.04
C GLU A 219 -14.02 -36.33 13.14
N GLN A 220 -12.94 -36.73 12.46
CA GLN A 220 -11.75 -35.88 12.38
C GLN A 220 -11.98 -34.73 11.40
N ILE A 221 -11.71 -33.51 11.85
CA ILE A 221 -11.77 -32.30 11.03
C ILE A 221 -10.43 -31.55 11.04
N ASP A 222 -10.25 -30.67 10.06
CA ASP A 222 -9.14 -29.72 10.02
C ASP A 222 -9.44 -28.51 10.94
N GLN A 223 -9.23 -28.69 12.26
CA GLN A 223 -9.42 -27.63 13.26
C GLN A 223 -8.59 -26.37 12.96
N ALA A 224 -7.41 -26.54 12.36
CA ALA A 224 -6.52 -25.44 12.02
C ALA A 224 -7.12 -24.55 10.91
N MET A 225 -7.80 -25.16 9.94
CA MET A 225 -8.55 -24.42 8.92
C MET A 225 -9.68 -23.61 9.55
N VAL A 226 -10.51 -24.21 10.41
CA VAL A 226 -11.61 -23.52 11.09
C VAL A 226 -11.09 -22.33 11.88
N LYS A 227 -10.04 -22.53 12.69
CA LYS A 227 -9.38 -21.45 13.42
C LYS A 227 -8.88 -20.35 12.50
N SER A 228 -8.22 -20.72 11.39
CA SER A 228 -7.68 -19.74 10.44
C SER A 228 -8.78 -18.89 9.78
N VAL A 229 -9.97 -19.45 9.53
CA VAL A 229 -11.10 -18.68 9.00
C VAL A 229 -11.65 -17.72 10.05
N LEU A 230 -11.79 -18.18 11.30
CA LEU A 230 -12.22 -17.32 12.40
C LEU A 230 -11.22 -16.16 12.66
N ASP A 231 -9.92 -16.44 12.52
CA ASP A 231 -8.87 -15.43 12.64
C ASP A 231 -9.02 -14.30 11.60
N ILE A 232 -9.68 -14.53 10.44
CA ILE A 232 -9.96 -13.47 9.45
C ILE A 232 -10.80 -12.34 10.07
N TYR A 233 -11.81 -12.66 10.87
CA TYR A 233 -12.69 -11.66 11.49
C TYR A 233 -11.93 -10.78 12.48
N LEU A 234 -10.97 -11.36 13.20
CA LEU A 234 -10.08 -10.65 14.12
C LEU A 234 -9.11 -9.75 13.35
N GLU A 235 -8.50 -10.27 12.29
CA GLU A 235 -7.56 -9.50 11.45
C GLU A 235 -8.24 -8.29 10.78
N ILE A 236 -9.47 -8.46 10.26
CA ILE A 236 -10.26 -7.36 9.68
C ILE A 236 -10.66 -6.35 10.76
N GLY A 237 -10.99 -6.82 11.96
CA GLY A 237 -11.35 -5.98 13.10
C GLY A 237 -10.19 -5.26 13.76
N GLU A 238 -8.97 -5.32 13.24
CA GLU A 238 -7.75 -4.84 13.91
C GLU A 238 -7.61 -5.42 15.34
N ASN A 239 -7.92 -6.71 15.49
CA ASN A 239 -8.04 -7.46 16.75
C ASN A 239 -9.22 -7.06 17.65
N SER A 240 -10.20 -6.33 17.13
CA SER A 240 -11.49 -6.17 17.80
C SER A 240 -12.44 -7.33 17.46
N MET A 241 -13.29 -7.70 18.42
CA MET A 241 -14.33 -8.72 18.24
C MET A 241 -15.53 -8.20 17.41
N LYS A 242 -15.47 -6.98 16.86
CA LYS A 242 -16.62 -6.30 16.23
C LYS A 242 -17.27 -7.14 15.13
N TYR A 243 -16.47 -7.69 14.21
CA TYR A 243 -16.98 -8.47 13.09
C TYR A 243 -17.31 -9.90 13.48
N TYR A 244 -16.54 -10.48 14.40
CA TYR A 244 -16.84 -11.80 14.97
C TYR A 244 -18.22 -11.80 15.64
N ALA A 245 -18.46 -10.86 16.57
CA ALA A 245 -19.73 -10.76 17.27
C ALA A 245 -20.90 -10.48 16.32
N LYS A 246 -20.69 -9.63 15.31
CA LYS A 246 -21.75 -9.32 14.34
C LYS A 246 -22.20 -10.54 13.53
N ASP A 247 -21.26 -11.41 13.16
CA ASP A 247 -21.54 -12.47 12.18
C ASP A 247 -21.73 -13.86 12.84
N PHE A 248 -21.24 -14.07 14.07
CA PHE A 248 -21.34 -15.35 14.80
C PHE A 248 -22.14 -15.33 16.11
N GLU A 249 -22.28 -14.19 16.80
CA GLU A 249 -23.13 -14.07 18.02
C GLU A 249 -24.56 -13.65 17.66
#